data_AF-A0A1Q6Q2Y2-F1
#
_entry.id   AF-A0A1Q6Q2Y2-F1
#
_cell.length_a   1.000
_cell.length_b   1.000
_cell.length_c   1.000
_cell.angle_alpha   90.00
_cell.angle_beta   90.00
_cell.angle_gamma   90.00
#
_symmetry.space_group_name_H-M   'P 1'
#
loop_
_entity.id
_entity.type
_entity.pdbx_description
1 polymer ?
#
loop_
_entity_poly.entity_id
_entity_poly.type
_entity_poly.pdbx_seq_one_letter_code
_entity_poly.pdbx_strand_id
1 'polypeptide(L)'
;MSVEAREEENLTEVMEQLERSLTKGQIQLVSVGVLLPYVLYVTPVLNLYLEDMIEQVHDMVKNIPEVRMSRYYQPMQWLPHITLGKKLSKEQMQEAFRSGWRRPIHIRIL
;
A
#
# COMPACT_ATOMS: atom_id res chain seq x y z
N MET A 1 1.66 -14.90 1.41
CA MET A 1 1.34 -14.86 -0.02
C MET A 1 0.21 -13.88 -0.21
N SER A 2 0.37 -12.91 -1.11
CA SER A 2 -0.48 -11.70 -1.18
C SER A 2 -1.62 -11.88 -2.17
N VAL A 3 -1.27 -12.06 -3.45
CA VAL A 3 -2.14 -12.47 -4.56
C VAL A 3 -1.35 -13.52 -5.33
N GLU A 4 -2.00 -14.62 -5.69
CA GLU A 4 -1.44 -15.73 -6.46
C GLU A 4 -2.47 -16.12 -7.52
N ALA A 5 -2.04 -16.25 -8.77
CA ALA A 5 -2.84 -16.82 -9.86
C ALA A 5 -2.08 -17.99 -10.46
N ARG A 6 -2.81 -18.89 -11.14
CA ARG A 6 -2.19 -20.04 -11.80
C ARG A 6 -1.41 -19.67 -13.06
N GLU A 7 -1.96 -18.76 -13.86
CA GLU A 7 -1.40 -18.31 -15.13
C GLU A 7 -0.95 -16.86 -14.98
N GLU A 8 0.27 -16.56 -15.40
CA GLU A 8 0.86 -15.20 -15.32
C GLU A 8 0.15 -14.23 -16.28
N GLU A 9 -0.29 -14.70 -17.45
CA GLU A 9 -0.97 -13.87 -18.45
C GLU A 9 -2.23 -13.22 -17.89
N ASN A 10 -3.02 -13.95 -17.08
CA ASN A 10 -4.23 -13.41 -16.46
C ASN A 10 -3.92 -12.28 -15.47
N LEU A 11 -2.80 -12.38 -14.74
CA LEU A 11 -2.36 -11.30 -13.84
C LEU A 11 -1.92 -10.09 -14.65
N THR A 12 -1.11 -10.31 -15.68
CA THR A 12 -0.58 -9.24 -16.53
C THR A 12 -1.71 -8.46 -17.22
N GLU A 13 -2.72 -9.15 -17.78
CA GLU A 13 -3.88 -8.50 -18.40
C GLU A 13 -4.62 -7.59 -17.42
N VAL A 14 -4.90 -8.07 -16.20
CA VAL A 14 -5.56 -7.27 -15.17
C VAL A 14 -4.70 -6.08 -14.72
N MET A 15 -3.38 -6.25 -14.61
CA MET A 15 -2.47 -5.16 -14.25
C MET A 15 -2.42 -4.07 -15.33
N GLU A 16 -2.42 -4.44 -16.61
CA GLU A 16 -2.51 -3.47 -17.71
C GLU A 16 -3.84 -2.72 -17.72
N GLN A 17 -4.95 -3.40 -17.43
CA GLN A 17 -6.26 -2.75 -17.31
C GLN A 17 -6.31 -1.80 -16.10
N LEU A 18 -5.69 -2.18 -14.97
CA LEU A 18 -5.55 -1.33 -13.79
C LEU A 18 -4.73 -0.07 -14.12
N GLU A 19 -3.59 -0.20 -14.78
CA GLU A 19 -2.76 0.94 -15.18
C GLU A 19 -3.54 1.98 -16.01
N ARG A 20 -4.43 1.52 -16.90
CA ARG A 20 -5.26 2.39 -17.74
C ARG A 20 -6.45 3.01 -17.01
N SER A 21 -6.94 2.37 -15.96
CA SER A 21 -8.18 2.74 -15.28
C SER A 21 -7.98 3.51 -13.99
N LEU A 22 -6.82 3.35 -13.34
CA LEU A 22 -6.47 4.08 -12.14
C LEU A 22 -6.25 5.56 -12.46
N THR A 23 -6.81 6.42 -11.62
CA THR A 23 -6.70 7.87 -11.76
C THR A 23 -5.73 8.44 -10.73
N LYS A 24 -5.25 9.66 -10.96
CA LYS A 24 -4.35 10.35 -10.03
C LYS A 24 -5.17 10.99 -8.92
N GLY A 25 -4.76 10.75 -7.67
CA GLY A 25 -5.38 11.36 -6.50
C GLY A 25 -4.39 12.05 -5.58
N GLN A 26 -4.92 12.72 -4.56
CA GLN A 26 -4.12 13.32 -3.50
C GLN A 26 -4.16 12.42 -2.26
N ILE A 27 -3.01 12.26 -1.62
CA ILE A 27 -2.89 11.59 -0.33
C ILE A 27 -2.16 12.51 0.65
N GLN A 28 -2.50 12.41 1.93
CA GLN A 28 -1.83 13.17 2.99
C GLN A 28 -1.15 12.20 3.94
N LEU A 29 0.16 12.28 4.08
CA LEU A 29 0.92 11.44 5.01
C LEU A 29 0.91 12.08 6.39
N VAL A 30 0.32 11.40 7.37
CA VAL A 30 0.00 11.99 8.68
C VAL A 30 0.71 11.33 9.84
N SER A 31 1.10 10.07 9.72
CA SER A 31 1.78 9.37 10.81
C SER A 31 2.89 8.47 10.32
N VAL A 32 3.90 8.33 11.17
CA VAL A 32 5.00 7.38 11.02
C VAL A 32 4.70 6.20 11.93
N GLY A 33 4.83 4.98 11.41
CA GLY A 33 4.61 3.74 12.13
C GLY A 33 5.76 2.76 11.97
N VAL A 34 5.70 1.67 12.74
CA VAL A 34 6.70 0.59 12.71
C VAL A 34 6.03 -0.76 12.58
N LEU A 35 6.49 -1.57 11.61
CA LEU A 35 6.16 -2.99 11.52
C LEU A 35 7.36 -3.79 12.04
N LEU A 36 7.07 -4.86 12.78
CA LEU A 36 8.10 -5.71 13.36
C LEU A 36 8.56 -6.77 12.35
N PRO A 37 9.87 -7.09 12.30
CA PRO A 37 10.98 -6.36 12.92
C PRO A 37 11.49 -5.19 12.05
N TYR A 38 11.63 -4.00 12.67
CA TYR A 38 12.41 -2.86 12.18
C TYR A 38 12.13 -2.38 10.75
N VAL A 39 10.84 -2.22 10.42
CA VAL A 39 10.38 -1.53 9.22
C VAL A 39 9.76 -0.21 9.62
N LEU A 40 10.28 0.89 9.11
CA LEU A 40 9.72 2.24 9.28
C LEU A 40 8.83 2.56 8.09
N TYR A 41 7.60 3.02 8.34
CA TYR A 41 6.66 3.40 7.29
C TYR A 41 5.92 4.68 7.64
N VAL A 42 5.29 5.28 6.63
CA VAL A 42 4.32 6.37 6.79
C VAL A 42 2.96 5.92 6.29
N THR A 43 1.91 6.37 6.96
CA THR A 43 0.53 6.10 6.56
C THR A 43 -0.12 7.34 5.98
N PRO A 44 -0.87 7.19 4.88
CA PRO A 44 -1.77 8.24 4.45
C PRO A 44 -3.03 8.29 5.33
N VAL A 45 -3.70 9.43 5.34
CA VAL A 45 -5.13 9.49 5.69
C VAL A 45 -5.88 8.68 4.65
N LEU A 46 -6.68 7.72 5.11
CA LEU A 46 -7.61 7.02 4.23
C LEU A 46 -8.70 8.03 3.80
N ASN A 47 -8.73 8.34 2.51
CA ASN A 47 -9.70 9.22 1.89
C ASN A 47 -10.44 8.47 0.78
N LEU A 48 -11.51 9.07 0.26
CA LEU A 48 -12.34 8.46 -0.79
C LEU A 48 -11.52 7.97 -1.98
N TYR A 49 -10.51 8.72 -2.41
CA TYR A 49 -9.62 8.30 -3.50
C TYR A 49 -8.92 6.96 -3.20
N LEU A 50 -8.36 6.80 -2.01
CA LEU A 50 -7.71 5.55 -1.62
C LEU A 50 -8.72 4.41 -1.43
N GLU A 51 -9.90 4.69 -0.88
CA GLU A 51 -10.97 3.70 -0.72
C GLU A 51 -11.44 3.18 -2.08
N ASP A 52 -11.80 4.08 -3.00
CA ASP A 52 -12.22 3.74 -4.37
C ASP A 52 -11.14 2.94 -5.12
N MET A 53 -9.87 3.34 -4.97
CA MET A 53 -8.74 2.63 -5.59
C MET A 53 -8.60 1.20 -5.04
N ILE A 54 -8.78 1.00 -3.73
CA ILE A 54 -8.68 -0.33 -3.11
C ILE A 54 -9.82 -1.22 -3.59
N GLU A 55 -11.04 -0.69 -3.64
CA GLU A 55 -12.21 -1.41 -4.14
C GLU A 55 -12.03 -1.80 -5.61
N GLN A 56 -11.59 -0.87 -6.46
CA GLN A 56 -11.34 -1.13 -7.87
C GLN A 56 -10.27 -2.22 -8.09
N VAL A 57 -9.13 -2.14 -7.38
CA VAL A 57 -8.07 -3.16 -7.46
C VAL A 57 -8.60 -4.52 -7.01
N HIS A 58 -9.32 -4.56 -5.88
CA HIS A 58 -9.91 -5.80 -5.37
C HIS A 58 -10.91 -6.41 -6.35
N ASP A 59 -11.81 -5.60 -6.91
CA ASP A 59 -12.85 -6.04 -7.84
C ASP A 59 -12.29 -6.60 -9.13
N MET A 60 -11.18 -6.06 -9.63
CA MET A 60 -10.51 -6.59 -10.82
C MET A 60 -9.74 -7.86 -10.50
N VAL A 61 -8.99 -7.89 -9.40
CA VAL A 61 -8.16 -9.05 -9.03
C VAL A 61 -9.01 -10.26 -8.63
N LYS A 62 -10.15 -10.07 -7.93
CA LYS A 62 -10.99 -11.19 -7.45
C LYS A 62 -11.61 -12.02 -8.58
N ASN A 63 -11.70 -11.45 -9.78
CA ASN A 63 -12.28 -12.11 -10.96
C ASN A 63 -11.26 -12.92 -11.76
N ILE A 64 -9.98 -12.89 -11.40
CA ILE A 64 -8.95 -13.71 -12.04
C ILE A 64 -9.26 -15.20 -11.79
N PRO A 65 -9.27 -16.05 -12.84
CA PRO A 65 -9.50 -17.47 -12.67
C PRO A 65 -8.52 -18.10 -11.68
N GLU A 66 -9.06 -18.84 -10.72
CA GLU A 66 -8.29 -19.58 -9.71
C GLU A 66 -7.36 -18.71 -8.83
N VAL A 67 -7.68 -17.41 -8.70
CA VAL A 67 -6.90 -16.51 -7.86
C VAL A 67 -7.03 -16.86 -6.38
N ARG A 68 -5.91 -16.79 -5.67
CA ARG A 68 -5.85 -16.82 -4.21
C ARG A 68 -5.36 -15.48 -3.72
N MET A 69 -6.19 -14.81 -2.93
CA MET A 69 -5.84 -13.53 -2.32
C MET A 69 -5.91 -13.63 -0.81
N SER A 70 -4.88 -13.12 -0.13
CA SER A 70 -4.86 -13.08 1.33
C SER A 70 -5.91 -12.11 1.87
N ARG A 71 -6.52 -12.45 3.01
CA ARG A 71 -7.50 -11.61 3.71
C ARG A 71 -6.98 -10.20 4.03
N TYR A 72 -5.65 -10.02 4.16
CA TYR A 72 -5.03 -8.73 4.46
C TYR A 72 -5.06 -7.75 3.27
N TYR A 73 -5.45 -8.21 2.08
CA TYR A 73 -5.61 -7.40 0.86
C TYR A 73 -7.08 -7.20 0.48
N GLN A 74 -8.00 -7.51 1.39
CA GLN A 74 -9.42 -7.18 1.22
C GLN A 74 -9.66 -5.71 1.54
N PRO A 75 -10.68 -5.06 0.95
CA PRO A 75 -11.15 -3.75 1.36
C PRO A 75 -11.35 -3.68 2.88
N MET A 76 -11.02 -2.54 3.47
CA MET A 76 -11.04 -2.29 4.92
C MET A 76 -10.09 -3.13 5.79
N GLN A 77 -9.45 -4.17 5.25
CA GLN A 77 -8.43 -4.97 5.96
C GLN A 77 -7.01 -4.52 5.63
N TRP A 78 -6.83 -3.93 4.45
CA TRP A 78 -5.53 -3.42 4.02
C TRP A 78 -5.20 -2.09 4.68
N LEU A 79 -4.01 -2.00 5.27
CA LEU A 79 -3.45 -0.75 5.76
C LEU A 79 -2.55 -0.14 4.67
N PRO A 80 -2.98 0.91 3.95
CA PRO A 80 -2.10 1.58 3.01
C PRO A 80 -0.91 2.19 3.75
N HIS A 81 0.30 1.89 3.30
CA HIS A 81 1.52 2.42 3.88
C HIS A 81 2.63 2.53 2.83
N ILE A 82 3.50 3.51 3.02
CA ILE A 82 4.73 3.66 2.24
C ILE A 82 5.89 3.31 3.16
N THR A 83 6.61 2.25 2.83
CA THR A 83 7.80 1.87 3.59
C THR A 83 8.94 2.86 3.30
N LEU A 84 9.49 3.47 4.35
CA LEU A 84 10.63 4.39 4.27
C LEU A 84 11.97 3.67 4.50
N GLY A 85 11.97 2.63 5.34
CA GLY A 85 13.17 1.85 5.63
C GLY A 85 12.81 0.43 6.05
N LYS A 86 13.61 -0.54 5.62
CA LYS A 86 13.47 -1.96 5.99
C LYS A 86 14.76 -2.46 6.63
N LYS A 87 14.64 -3.47 7.50
CA LYS A 87 15.77 -4.14 8.16
C LYS A 87 16.70 -3.15 8.89
N LEU A 88 16.11 -2.11 9.48
CA LEU A 88 16.89 -1.13 10.22
C LEU A 88 17.50 -1.78 11.47
N SER A 89 18.70 -1.37 11.85
CA SER A 89 19.24 -1.71 13.16
C SER A 89 18.44 -0.98 14.26
N LYS A 90 18.60 -1.42 15.51
CA LYS A 90 17.99 -0.74 16.66
C LYS A 90 18.43 0.72 16.76
N GLU A 91 19.70 0.98 16.49
CA GLU A 91 20.31 2.33 16.51
C GLU A 91 19.74 3.19 15.38
N GLN A 92 19.62 2.64 14.17
CA GLN A 92 19.01 3.34 13.03
C GLN A 92 17.53 3.67 13.29
N MET A 93 16.79 2.75 13.91
CA MET A 93 15.41 3.00 14.32
C MET A 93 15.31 4.13 15.35
N GLN A 94 16.16 4.11 16.37
CA GLN A 94 16.20 5.16 17.38
C GLN A 94 16.52 6.53 16.77
N GLU A 95 17.46 6.58 15.84
CA GLU A 95 17.82 7.83 15.16
C GLU A 95 16.69 8.34 14.28
N ALA A 96 16.04 7.46 13.52
CA ALA A 96 14.87 7.83 12.71
C ALA A 96 13.78 8.50 13.56
N PHE A 97 13.51 7.99 14.75
CA PHE A 97 12.55 8.61 15.67
C PHE A 97 13.02 9.92 16.30
N ARG A 98 14.33 10.06 16.58
CA ARG A 98 14.90 11.31 17.12
C ARG A 98 14.83 12.46 16.12
N SER A 99 15.02 12.17 14.83
CA SER A 99 15.04 13.17 13.75
C SER A 99 13.72 13.96 13.56
N GLY A 100 12.65 13.57 14.27
CA GLY A 100 11.53 14.49 14.52
C GLY A 100 10.62 14.72 13.33
N TRP A 101 10.16 13.64 12.67
CA TRP A 101 9.00 13.66 11.78
C TRP A 101 7.73 14.06 12.55
N ARG A 102 7.57 15.35 12.84
CA ARG A 102 6.53 15.92 13.72
C ARG A 102 5.47 16.73 12.96
N ARG A 103 5.50 16.77 11.63
CA ARG A 103 4.54 17.51 10.81
C ARG A 103 3.97 16.64 9.68
N PRO A 104 2.66 16.72 9.39
CA PRO A 104 2.06 16.06 8.24
C PRO A 104 2.74 16.51 6.94
N ILE A 105 3.08 15.56 6.08
CA ILE A 105 3.66 15.81 4.76
C ILE A 105 2.56 15.61 3.73
N HIS A 106 2.27 16.64 2.94
CA HIS A 106 1.36 16.53 1.80
C HIS A 106 2.17 16.09 0.60
N ILE A 107 1.89 14.90 0.05
CA ILE A 107 2.53 14.41 -1.17
C ILE A 107 1.44 14.24 -2.22
N ARG A 108 1.63 14.90 -3.37
CA ARG A 108 0.83 14.63 -4.55
C ARG A 108 1.53 13.55 -5.36
N ILE A 109 0.86 12.41 -5.54
CA ILE A 109 1.34 11.38 -6.48
C ILE A 109 0.99 11.89 -7.88
N LEU A 110 2.03 12.11 -8.69
CA LEU A 110 1.93 12.64 -10.05
C LEU A 110 1.66 11.57 -11.09
#